data_AF-A0A9E5MTV1-F1
#
_entry.id   AF-A0A9E5MTV1-F1
#
_cell.length_a   1.000
_cell.length_b   1.000
_cell.length_c   1.000
_cell.angle_alpha   90.00
_cell.angle_beta   90.00
_cell.angle_gamma   90.00
#
_symmetry.space_group_name_H-M   'P 1'
#
loop_
_entity.id
_entity.type
_entity.pdbx_description
1 polymer ?
#
loop_
_entity_poly.entity_id
_entity_poly.type
_entity_poly.pdbx_seq_one_letter_code
_entity_poly.pdbx_strand_id
1 'polypeptide(L)' 'ARNRSASIRIPYVSNPKARRIEVRFPDSMANPYLAFAAMLMAGLDGIQNKIHPGDAL' A
#
# COMPACT_ATOMS: atom_id res chain seq x y z
N ALA A 1 6.81 11.38 -9.08
CA ALA A 1 5.93 11.23 -7.90
C ALA A 1 5.00 12.45 -7.86
N ARG A 2 3.77 12.31 -8.38
CA ARG A 2 2.90 13.44 -8.73
C ARG A 2 1.87 13.81 -7.64
N ASN A 3 1.55 12.89 -6.71
CA ASN A 3 0.66 13.12 -5.58
C ASN A 3 1.37 12.78 -4.25
N ARG A 4 1.43 13.73 -3.30
CA ARG A 4 2.02 13.56 -1.95
C ARG A 4 0.99 13.57 -0.83
N SER A 5 -0.27 13.93 -1.10
CA SER A 5 -1.37 13.85 -0.13
C SER A 5 -1.94 12.43 -0.04
N ALA A 6 -1.77 11.60 -1.07
CA ALA A 6 -2.15 10.19 -1.02
C ALA A 6 -1.35 9.40 0.02
N SER A 7 -2.08 8.66 0.86
CA SER A 7 -1.53 7.76 1.89
C SER A 7 -0.91 6.50 1.30
N ILE A 8 -1.31 6.10 0.10
CA ILE A 8 -0.69 5.00 -0.65
C ILE A 8 0.00 5.59 -1.87
N ARG A 9 1.31 5.36 -2.00
CA ARG A 9 2.12 5.83 -3.13
C ARG A 9 2.52 4.64 -3.99
N ILE A 10 2.52 4.83 -5.31
CA ILE A 10 3.12 3.92 -6.29
C ILE A 10 4.44 4.55 -6.74
N PRO A 11 5.60 4.04 -6.29
CA PRO A 11 6.90 4.57 -6.72
C PRO A 11 7.11 4.36 -8.22
N TYR A 12 7.57 5.41 -8.90
CA TYR A 12 8.00 5.28 -10.30
C TYR A 12 9.32 4.51 -10.33
N VAL A 13 9.33 3.36 -11.01
CA VAL A 13 10.50 2.50 -11.19
C VAL A 13 10.56 2.04 -12.64
N SER A 14 11.75 2.04 -13.23
CA SER A 14 11.98 1.55 -14.58
C SER A 14 12.00 0.02 -14.65
N ASN A 15 12.53 -0.64 -13.62
CA ASN A 15 12.58 -2.09 -13.53
C ASN A 15 11.21 -2.66 -13.10
N PRO A 16 10.56 -3.50 -13.93
CA PRO A 16 9.28 -4.12 -13.58
C PRO A 16 9.34 -4.95 -12.29
N LYS A 17 10.47 -5.59 -11.97
CA LYS A 17 10.65 -6.39 -10.75
C LYS A 17 10.65 -5.56 -9.47
N ALA A 18 10.87 -4.25 -9.56
CA ALA A 18 10.87 -3.34 -8.40
C ALA A 18 9.50 -2.68 -8.16
N ARG A 19 8.47 -3.02 -8.96
CA ARG A 19 7.11 -2.46 -8.85
C ARG A 19 6.50 -2.89 -7.53
N ARG A 20 6.04 -1.90 -6.76
CA ARG A 20 5.48 -2.09 -5.41
C ARG A 20 4.56 -0.94 -5.04
N ILE A 21 3.90 -1.09 -3.91
CA ILE A 21 3.14 -0.03 -3.24
C ILE A 21 3.87 0.41 -1.96
N GLU A 22 3.61 1.63 -1.52
CA GLU A 22 4.13 2.18 -0.28
C GLU A 22 2.99 2.80 0.52
N VAL A 23 2.74 2.24 1.70
CA VAL A 23 1.71 2.69 2.63
C VAL A 23 2.36 3.62 3.64
N ARG A 24 1.91 4.88 3.71
CA ARG A 24 2.61 5.98 4.39
C ARG A 24 1.98 6.42 5.72
N PHE A 25 0.84 5.85 6.09
CA PHE A 25 0.15 6.16 7.34
C PHE A 25 0.68 5.44 8.59
N PRO A 26 1.37 4.28 8.52
CA PRO A 26 1.98 3.70 9.71
C PRO A 26 3.04 4.64 10.29
N ASP A 27 2.97 4.90 11.59
CA ASP A 27 3.92 5.73 12.33
C ASP A 27 4.96 4.87 13.08
N SER A 28 5.91 5.54 13.75
CA SER A 28 6.99 4.88 14.49
C SER A 28 6.56 4.24 15.81
N MET A 29 5.31 4.43 16.26
CA MET A 29 4.78 3.78 17.47
C MET A 29 4.14 2.43 17.16
N ALA A 30 3.88 2.11 15.89
CA ALA A 30 3.29 0.86 15.48
C ALA A 30 4.22 -0.33 15.77
N ASN A 31 3.65 -1.41 16.33
CA ASN A 31 4.36 -2.69 16.43
C ASN A 31 4.59 -3.25 15.01
N PRO A 32 5.85 -3.44 14.55
CA PRO A 32 6.13 -3.84 13.18
C PRO A 32 5.47 -5.17 12.78
N TYR A 33 5.41 -6.14 13.69
CA TYR A 33 4.82 -7.45 13.42
C TYR A 33 3.32 -7.33 13.15
N LEU A 34 2.62 -6.59 14.02
CA LEU A 34 1.18 -6.41 13.89
C LEU A 34 0.82 -5.51 12.70
N ALA A 35 1.59 -4.46 12.46
CA ALA A 35 1.38 -3.55 11.33
C ALA A 35 1.51 -4.30 10.00
N PHE A 36 2.57 -5.09 9.82
CA PHE A 36 2.74 -5.87 8.59
C PHE A 36 1.69 -6.98 8.45
N ALA A 37 1.35 -7.69 9.53
CA ALA A 37 0.30 -8.70 9.51
C ALA A 37 -1.06 -8.09 9.11
N ALA A 38 -1.45 -6.97 9.72
CA ALA A 38 -2.72 -6.30 9.42
C ALA A 38 -2.79 -5.83 7.95
N MET A 39 -1.72 -5.22 7.43
CA MET A 39 -1.65 -4.80 6.04
C MET A 39 -1.73 -5.97 5.05
N LEU A 40 -1.07 -7.10 5.37
CA LEU A 40 -1.15 -8.30 4.54
C LEU A 40 -2.58 -8.87 4.52
N MET A 41 -3.21 -9.01 5.68
CA MET A 41 -4.57 -9.54 5.78
C MET A 41 -5.58 -8.67 5.04
N ALA A 42 -5.49 -7.35 5.17
CA ALA A 42 -6.34 -6.42 4.42
C ALA A 42 -6.12 -6.51 2.90
N GLY A 43 -4.87 -6.71 2.45
CA GLY A 43 -4.56 -6.92 1.04
C GLY A 43 -5.14 -8.23 0.49
N LEU A 44 -5.04 -9.32 1.27
CA LEU A 44 -5.61 -10.62 0.90
C LEU A 44 -7.14 -10.57 0.84
N ASP A 45 -7.80 -9.92 1.79
CA ASP A 45 -9.25 -9.73 1.79
C ASP A 45 -9.70 -8.96 0.55
N GLY A 46 -9.01 -7.87 0.19
CA GLY A 46 -9.27 -7.11 -1.04
C GLY A 46 -9.13 -7.95 -2.32
N ILE A 47 -8.18 -8.89 -2.36
CA ILE A 47 -8.02 -9.83 -3.49
C ILE A 47 -9.19 -10.82 -3.52
N GLN A 48 -9.51 -11.45 -2.39
CA GLN A 48 -10.56 -12.47 -2.31
C GLN A 48 -11.93 -11.89 -2.70
N ASN A 49 -12.23 -10.69 -2.20
CA ASN A 49 -13.49 -10.00 -2.44
C ASN A 49 -13.48 -9.13 -3.70
N LYS A 50 -12.38 -9.10 -4.46
CA LYS A 50 -12.19 -8.31 -5.69
C LYS A 50 -12.58 -6.83 -5.52
N ILE A 51 -12.16 -6.23 -4.41
CA ILE A 51 -12.50 -4.86 -4.06
C ILE A 51 -11.79 -3.89 -5.02
N HIS A 52 -12.56 -3.08 -5.75
CA HIS A 52 -12.01 -2.08 -6.66
C HIS A 52 -11.39 -0.91 -5.84
N PRO A 53 -10.16 -0.48 -6.12
CA PRO A 53 -9.48 0.57 -5.34
C PRO A 53 -10.04 1.99 -5.60
N GLY A 54 -10.92 2.14 -6.59
CA GLY A 54 -11.39 3.43 -7.08
C GLY A 54 -10.44 4.06 -8.09
N ASP A 55 -10.79 5.26 -8.54
CA ASP A 55 -9.97 6.02 -9.47
C ASP A 55 -8.79 6.69 -8.75
N ALA A 56 -7.66 6.82 -9.45
CA ALA A 56 -6.50 7.52 -8.92
C ALA A 56 -6.77 9.03 -8.82
N LEU A 57 -6.62 9.58 -7.61
CA LEU A 57 -6.71 11.02 -7.31
C LEU A 57 -5.38 11.76 -7.54
#